data_AF-A0A428QC36-F1
#
_entry.id   AF-A0A428QC36-F1
#
_cell.length_a   1.000
_cell.length_b   1.000
_cell.length_c   1.000
_cell.angle_alpha   90.00
_cell.angle_beta   90.00
_cell.angle_gamma   90.00
#
_symmetry.space_group_name_H-M   'P 1'
#
loop_
_entity.id
_entity.type
_entity.pdbx_description
1 polymer ?
#
loop_
_entity_poly.entity_id
_entity_poly.type
_entity_poly.pdbx_seq_one_letter_code
_entity_poly.pdbx_strand_id
1 'polypeptide(L)' 'MSSKIPNEPVYTLLLSTTEFPDEEGLRKAIQEILPGQWWNLYEANEEYVITSHKQAEELKRCIVEKLN' A
#
# COMPACT_ATOMS: atom_id res chain seq x y z
N MET A 1 -6.58 -31.23 -5.27
CA MET A 1 -5.53 -30.43 -4.61
C MET A 1 -6.22 -29.21 -4.02
N SER A 2 -6.32 -29.10 -2.70
CA SER A 2 -6.94 -27.92 -2.07
C SER A 2 -6.03 -26.72 -2.32
N SER A 3 -6.46 -25.81 -3.19
CA SER A 3 -5.89 -24.47 -3.26
C SER A 3 -6.10 -23.85 -1.89
N LYS A 4 -5.03 -23.79 -1.07
CA LYS A 4 -5.02 -23.00 0.15
C LYS A 4 -5.21 -21.56 -0.30
N ILE A 5 -6.43 -21.04 -0.20
CA ILE A 5 -6.65 -19.60 -0.22
C ILE A 5 -5.68 -19.06 0.85
N PRO A 6 -4.76 -18.14 0.52
CA PRO A 6 -3.94 -17.53 1.55
C PRO A 6 -4.89 -16.88 2.55
N ASN A 7 -5.00 -17.47 3.73
CA ASN A 7 -5.87 -17.01 4.83
C ASN A 7 -5.35 -15.72 5.47
N GLU A 8 -4.43 -15.01 4.80
CA GLU A 8 -3.87 -13.77 5.28
C GLU A 8 -4.87 -12.64 5.04
N PRO A 9 -5.20 -11.84 6.06
CA PRO A 9 -6.09 -10.69 5.88
C PRO A 9 -5.51 -9.73 4.85
N VAL A 10 -6.38 -9.14 4.03
CA VAL A 10 -6.04 -8.04 3.15
C VAL A 10 -6.45 -6.75 3.84
N TYR A 11 -5.49 -5.86 4.03
CA TYR A 11 -5.72 -4.54 4.60
C TYR A 11 -5.77 -3.51 3.50
N THR A 12 -6.61 -2.48 3.70
CA THR A 12 -6.73 -1.33 2.83
C THR A 12 -6.23 -0.09 3.55
N LEU A 13 -5.30 0.62 2.93
CA LEU A 13 -4.81 1.93 3.34
C LEU A 13 -5.32 2.98 2.34
N LEU A 14 -5.89 4.06 2.86
CA LEU A 14 -6.30 5.23 2.07
C LEU A 14 -5.32 6.37 2.36
N LEU A 15 -4.80 6.99 1.31
CA LEU A 15 -3.94 8.17 1.39
C LEU A 15 -4.52 9.27 0.49
N SER A 16 -4.58 10.50 0.99
CA SER A 16 -5.03 11.64 0.19
C SER A 16 -4.04 11.95 -0.94
N THR A 17 -4.53 12.12 -2.18
CA THR A 17 -3.68 12.53 -3.31
C THR A 17 -3.17 13.96 -3.15
N THR A 18 -3.82 14.78 -2.30
CA THR A 18 -3.37 16.13 -1.98
C THR A 18 -2.21 16.15 -0.98
N GLU A 19 -2.17 15.18 -0.05
CA GLU A 19 -1.05 15.03 0.89
C GLU A 19 0.15 14.33 0.24
N PHE A 20 -0.10 13.42 -0.71
CA PHE A 20 0.92 12.62 -1.39
C PHE A 20 0.86 12.82 -2.91
N PRO A 21 1.14 14.02 -3.46
CA PRO A 21 0.90 14.31 -4.87
C PRO A 21 1.76 13.52 -5.86
N ASP A 22 2.84 12.87 -5.41
CA ASP A 22 3.76 12.10 -6.24
C ASP A 22 3.43 10.59 -6.23
N GLU A 23 2.61 10.14 -7.19
CA GLU A 23 2.27 8.72 -7.37
C GLU A 23 3.52 7.85 -7.64
N GLU A 24 4.48 8.35 -8.42
CA GLU A 24 5.66 7.57 -8.80
C GLU A 24 6.57 7.34 -7.57
N GLY A 25 6.79 8.39 -6.79
CA GLY A 25 7.47 8.31 -5.49
C GLY A 25 6.76 7.35 -4.53
N LEU A 26 5.43 7.44 -4.44
CA LEU A 26 4.62 6.53 -3.62
C LEU A 26 4.76 5.07 -4.07
N ARG A 27 4.67 4.78 -5.37
CA ARG A 27 4.85 3.42 -5.92
C ARG A 27 6.23 2.85 -5.57
N LYS A 28 7.29 3.65 -5.75
CA LYS A 28 8.66 3.24 -5.41
C LYS A 28 8.78 2.96 -3.91
N ALA A 29 8.24 3.83 -3.05
CA ALA A 29 8.25 3.63 -1.60
C ALA A 29 7.55 2.32 -1.22
N ILE A 30 6.35 2.05 -1.76
CA ILE A 30 5.62 0.80 -1.49
C ILE A 30 6.43 -0.42 -1.96
N GLN A 31 7.02 -0.37 -3.15
CA GLN A 31 7.83 -1.46 -3.69
C GLN A 31 9.04 -1.79 -2.80
N GLU A 32 9.67 -0.77 -2.21
CA GLU A 32 10.80 -0.95 -1.29
C GLU A 32 10.37 -1.42 0.11
N ILE A 33 9.18 -1.01 0.59
CA ILE A 33 8.62 -1.44 1.89
C ILE A 33 8.10 -2.88 1.82
N LEU A 34 7.58 -3.30 0.67
CA LEU A 34 6.95 -4.60 0.43
C LEU A 34 7.71 -5.43 -0.63
N PRO A 35 9.02 -5.70 -0.45
CA PRO A 35 9.81 -6.39 -1.46
C PRO A 35 9.32 -7.84 -1.64
N GLY A 36 8.85 -8.17 -2.84
CA GLY A 36 8.34 -9.50 -3.18
C GLY A 36 7.00 -9.87 -2.54
N GLN A 37 6.34 -8.94 -1.83
CA GLN A 37 5.00 -9.14 -1.30
C GLN A 37 3.94 -8.64 -2.29
N TRP A 38 2.75 -9.21 -2.21
CA TRP A 38 1.62 -8.75 -3.02
C TRP A 38 1.07 -7.43 -2.49
N TRP A 39 0.80 -6.50 -3.40
CA TRP A 39 0.08 -5.26 -3.14
C TRP A 39 -0.57 -4.73 -4.43
N ASN A 40 -1.59 -3.89 -4.29
CA ASN A 40 -2.13 -3.06 -5.39
C ASN A 40 -2.20 -1.60 -4.97
N LEU A 41 -2.10 -0.71 -5.97
CA LEU A 41 -2.34 0.72 -5.85
C LEU A 41 -3.25 1.17 -7.00
N TYR A 42 -4.30 1.92 -6.67
CA TYR A 42 -5.11 2.64 -7.64
C TYR A 42 -5.64 3.93 -7.01
N GLU A 43 -6.00 4.91 -7.84
CA GLU A 43 -6.62 6.16 -7.40
C GLU A 43 -8.15 6.06 -7.48
N ALA A 44 -8.84 6.55 -6.46
CA ALA A 44 -10.29 6.71 -6.44
C ALA A 44 -10.67 7.90 -5.55
N ASN A 45 -11.55 8.79 -6.03
CA ASN A 45 -12.08 9.91 -5.25
C ASN A 45 -11.02 10.79 -4.56
N GLU A 46 -9.96 11.20 -5.26
CA GLU A 46 -8.85 11.99 -4.70
C GLU A 46 -8.07 11.27 -3.58
N GLU A 47 -8.17 9.93 -3.53
CA GLU A 47 -7.41 9.08 -2.63
C GLU A 47 -6.66 7.99 -3.41
N TYR A 48 -5.42 7.72 -2.99
CA TYR A 48 -4.75 6.47 -3.30
C TYR A 48 -5.26 5.36 -2.41
N VAL A 49 -5.76 4.30 -3.03
CA VAL A 49 -6.16 3.07 -2.37
C VAL A 49 -5.05 2.04 -2.52
N ILE A 50 -4.46 1.66 -1.39
CA ILE A 50 -3.39 0.66 -1.33
C ILE A 50 -3.93 -0.57 -0.62
N THR A 51 -3.82 -1.74 -1.25
CA THR A 51 -4.18 -3.01 -0.62
C THR A 51 -2.95 -3.90 -0.50
N SER A 52 -2.76 -4.53 0.66
CA SER A 52 -1.66 -5.47 0.89
C SER A 52 -1.96 -6.40 2.07
N HIS A 53 -1.09 -7.38 2.33
CA HIS A 53 -1.16 -8.19 3.56
C HIS A 53 -0.49 -7.52 4.77
N LYS A 54 0.18 -6.38 4.58
CA LYS A 54 0.75 -5.58 5.67
C LYS A 54 -0.34 -4.71 6.30
N GLN A 55 -0.33 -4.60 7.63
CA GLN A 55 -1.32 -3.77 8.34
C GLN A 55 -1.27 -2.32 7.87
N ALA A 56 -2.45 -1.72 7.67
CA ALA A 56 -2.61 -0.39 7.08
C ALA A 56 -1.85 0.71 7.85
N GLU A 57 -1.96 0.72 9.19
CA GLU A 57 -1.26 1.70 10.05
C GLU A 57 0.27 1.56 9.97
N GLU A 58 0.77 0.32 9.94
CA GLU A 58 2.20 0.05 9.82
C GLU A 58 2.72 0.47 8.44
N LEU A 59 1.97 0.14 7.38
CA LEU A 59 2.30 0.54 6.02
C LEU A 59 2.30 2.07 5.87
N LYS A 60 1.30 2.76 6.43
CA LYS A 60 1.22 4.22 6.43
C LYS A 60 2.45 4.84 7.09
N ARG A 61 2.84 4.34 8.28
CA ARG A 61 4.03 4.82 8.97
C ARG A 61 5.28 4.66 8.11
N CYS A 62 5.49 3.48 7.51
CA CYS A 62 6.64 3.24 6.65
C CYS A 62 6.66 4.14 5.41
N ILE A 63 5.50 4.39 4.78
CA ILE A 63 5.39 5.29 3.62
C ILE A 63 5.76 6.73 4.02
N VAL A 64 5.21 7.23 5.12
CA VAL A 64 5.51 8.57 5.64
C VAL A 64 6.99 8.71 6.01
N GLU A 65 7.59 7.71 6.65
CA GLU A 65 9.04 7.70 6.97
C GLU A 65 9.93 7.70 5.72
N LYS A 66 9.42 7.16 4.60
CA LYS A 66 10.18 7.05 3.35
C LYS A 66 10.07 8.28 2.45
N LEU A 67 8.93 8.98 2.52
CA LEU A 67 8.62 10.15 1.70
C LEU A 67 8.96 11.48 2.38
N ASN A 68 9.23 11.49 3.69
CA ASN A 68 9.86 12.61 4.40
C ASN A 68 11.36 12.67 4.14
#